data_AF-A0AAV1X4B7-F1
#
_entry.id   AF-A0AAV1X4B7-F1
#
_cell.length_a   1.000
_cell.length_b   1.000
_cell.length_c   1.000
_cell.angle_alpha   90.00
_cell.angle_beta   90.00
_cell.angle_gamma   90.00
#
_symmetry.space_group_name_H-M   'P 1'
#
loop_
_entity.id
_entity.type
_entity.pdbx_description
1 polymer ?
#
loop_
_entity_poly.entity_id
_entity_poly.type
_entity_poly.pdbx_seq_one_letter_code
_entity_poly.pdbx_strand_id
1 'polypeptide(L)'
;MDVMVQLQRQLFDYTASLFHEGFLDEQFNQLQQLQDESNPDFVVEVVTLFFEDAERLLNELTNALSQENIDFRRLDAHVHQLKGSSSSIGAQRIHTVCISFRNSCEEQNVEGCLKSLQQVKHEYSTVKSKLETLFKVRRSGPFLVRVLICNIEMTYGETDFGCRGVSVLGSVI
;
A
#
# COMPACT_ATOMS: atom_id res chain seq x y z
N MET A 1 4.47 -18.08 -28.67
CA MET A 1 4.46 -17.86 -27.21
C MET A 1 3.65 -16.62 -26.96
N ASP A 2 2.57 -16.76 -26.20
CA ASP A 2 1.56 -15.72 -26.02
C ASP A 2 2.13 -14.51 -25.28
N VAL A 3 2.09 -13.34 -25.91
CA VAL A 3 2.52 -12.05 -25.31
C VAL A 3 1.79 -11.82 -23.98
N MET A 4 0.57 -12.34 -23.85
CA MET A 4 -0.24 -12.28 -22.63
C MET A 4 0.40 -13.02 -21.45
N VAL A 5 0.97 -14.21 -21.68
CA VAL A 5 1.64 -14.99 -20.63
C VAL A 5 2.91 -14.26 -20.14
N GLN A 6 3.59 -13.56 -21.03
CA GLN A 6 4.79 -12.80 -20.69
C GLN A 6 4.47 -11.55 -19.86
N LEU A 7 3.42 -10.80 -20.21
CA LEU A 7 2.95 -9.67 -19.39
C LEU A 7 2.44 -10.12 -18.01
N GLN A 8 1.72 -11.24 -17.94
CA GLN A 8 1.26 -11.81 -16.67
C GLN A 8 2.42 -12.16 -15.74
N ARG A 9 3.46 -12.81 -16.29
CA ARG A 9 4.65 -13.15 -15.51
C ARG A 9 5.40 -11.92 -15.03
N GLN A 10 5.57 -10.90 -15.89
CA GLN A 10 6.21 -9.65 -15.48
C GLN A 10 5.45 -8.93 -14.37
N LEU A 11 4.12 -8.92 -14.42
CA LEU A 11 3.29 -8.35 -13.37
C LEU A 11 3.41 -9.12 -12.05
N PHE A 12 3.43 -10.45 -12.14
CA PHE A 12 3.62 -11.31 -10.98
C PHE A 12 4.98 -11.07 -10.32
N ASP A 13 6.06 -11.12 -11.11
CA ASP A 13 7.42 -10.90 -10.62
C ASP A 13 7.56 -9.49 -10.02
N TYR A 14 6.94 -8.48 -10.63
CA TYR A 14 6.91 -7.12 -10.10
C TYR A 14 6.16 -7.02 -8.77
N THR A 15 4.95 -7.60 -8.69
CA THR A 15 4.15 -7.58 -7.46
C THR A 15 4.88 -8.31 -6.34
N ALA A 16 5.44 -9.49 -6.61
CA ALA A 16 6.24 -10.24 -5.65
C ALA A 16 7.47 -9.45 -5.17
N SER A 17 8.11 -8.66 -6.05
CA SER A 17 9.21 -7.78 -5.65
C SER A 17 8.75 -6.72 -4.64
N LEU A 18 7.54 -6.16 -4.78
CA LEU A 18 7.01 -5.17 -3.83
C LEU A 18 6.85 -5.74 -2.43
N PHE A 19 6.40 -6.99 -2.29
CA PHE A 19 6.32 -7.68 -1.01
C PHE A 19 7.71 -8.05 -0.47
N HIS A 20 8.58 -8.58 -1.33
CA HIS A 20 9.93 -8.99 -0.91
C HIS A 20 10.80 -7.81 -0.46
N GLU A 21 10.68 -6.67 -1.14
CA GLU A 21 11.35 -5.41 -0.78
C GLU A 21 10.67 -4.69 0.41
N GLY A 22 9.56 -5.24 0.93
CA GLY A 22 8.82 -4.73 2.08
C GLY A 22 7.99 -3.48 1.82
N PHE A 23 7.71 -3.13 0.55
CA PHE A 23 6.83 -2.00 0.24
C PHE A 23 5.38 -2.29 0.61
N LEU A 24 4.95 -3.54 0.41
CA LEU A 24 3.62 -4.04 0.70
C LEU A 24 3.69 -5.22 1.67
N ASP A 25 2.72 -5.33 2.57
CA ASP A 25 2.56 -6.47 3.48
C ASP A 25 1.24 -7.21 3.25
N GLU A 26 0.99 -8.25 4.04
CA GLU A 26 -0.22 -9.08 3.98
C GLU A 26 -1.53 -8.27 4.05
N GLN A 27 -1.51 -7.08 4.65
CA GLN A 27 -2.69 -6.24 4.74
C GLN A 27 -3.13 -5.71 3.37
N PHE A 28 -2.20 -5.55 2.43
CA PHE A 28 -2.54 -5.27 1.03
C PHE A 28 -3.26 -6.44 0.36
N ASN A 29 -2.87 -7.69 0.65
CA ASN A 29 -3.56 -8.88 0.14
C ASN A 29 -5.01 -8.93 0.62
N GLN A 30 -5.21 -8.70 1.93
CA GLN A 30 -6.56 -8.60 2.49
C GLN A 30 -7.40 -7.50 1.82
N LEU A 31 -6.80 -6.36 1.51
CA LEU A 31 -7.48 -5.30 0.77
C LEU A 31 -7.88 -5.75 -0.64
N GLN A 32 -7.06 -6.57 -1.30
CA GLN A 32 -7.37 -7.15 -2.61
C GLN A 32 -8.51 -8.17 -2.55
N GLN A 33 -8.61 -8.96 -1.47
CA GLN A 33 -9.70 -9.93 -1.29
C GLN A 33 -11.08 -9.28 -1.16
N LEU A 34 -11.14 -8.01 -0.73
CA LEU A 34 -12.39 -7.24 -0.65
C LEU A 34 -12.87 -6.75 -2.02
N GLN A 35 -12.03 -6.84 -3.05
CA GLN A 35 -12.39 -6.46 -4.41
C GLN A 35 -13.20 -7.57 -5.08
N ASP A 36 -14.41 -7.27 -5.54
CA ASP A 36 -15.27 -8.22 -6.25
C ASP A 36 -15.65 -7.72 -7.67
N GLU A 37 -16.50 -8.49 -8.35
CA GLU A 37 -17.01 -8.11 -9.68
C GLU A 37 -17.92 -6.89 -9.66
N SER A 38 -18.58 -6.62 -8.52
CA SER A 38 -19.48 -5.49 -8.31
C SER A 38 -18.72 -4.19 -8.02
N ASN A 39 -17.54 -4.28 -7.41
CA ASN A 39 -16.64 -3.17 -7.14
C ASN A 39 -15.21 -3.45 -7.67
N PRO A 40 -15.02 -3.38 -9.00
CA PRO A 40 -13.76 -3.70 -9.66
C PRO A 40 -12.60 -2.73 -9.35
N ASP A 41 -12.90 -1.52 -8.90
CA ASP A 41 -11.92 -0.46 -8.66
C ASP A 41 -11.67 -0.21 -7.16
N PHE A 42 -12.29 -0.99 -6.25
CA PHE A 42 -12.19 -0.83 -4.79
C PHE A 42 -10.77 -0.56 -4.29
N VAL A 43 -9.81 -1.42 -4.66
CA VAL A 43 -8.41 -1.28 -4.22
C VAL A 43 -7.79 0.01 -4.74
N VAL A 44 -8.09 0.38 -5.99
CA VAL A 44 -7.58 1.61 -6.60
C VAL A 44 -8.16 2.82 -5.87
N GLU A 45 -9.47 2.83 -5.61
CA GLU A 45 -10.14 3.90 -4.88
C GLU A 45 -9.57 4.08 -3.47
N VAL A 46 -9.43 3.00 -2.71
CA VAL A 46 -8.88 3.04 -1.33
C VAL A 46 -7.44 3.54 -1.34
N VAL A 47 -6.61 3.07 -2.27
CA VAL A 47 -5.22 3.51 -2.36
C VAL A 47 -5.12 4.96 -2.83
N THR A 48 -5.98 5.41 -3.74
CA THR A 48 -6.05 6.82 -4.16
C THR A 48 -6.43 7.72 -2.98
N LEU A 49 -7.46 7.37 -2.21
CA LEU A 49 -7.87 8.09 -1.01
C LEU A 49 -6.73 8.16 0.02
N PHE A 50 -6.02 7.05 0.23
CA PHE A 50 -4.83 7.05 1.09
C PHE A 50 -3.79 8.07 0.64
N PHE A 51 -3.48 8.16 -0.65
CA PHE A 51 -2.47 9.09 -1.14
C PHE A 51 -2.91 10.55 -1.01
N GLU A 52 -4.18 10.86 -1.24
CA GLU A 52 -4.74 12.20 -1.03
C GLU A 52 -4.64 12.63 0.44
N ASP A 53 -5.03 11.74 1.36
CA ASP A 53 -4.93 11.99 2.81
C ASP A 53 -3.48 12.12 3.27
N ALA A 54 -2.60 11.23 2.80
CA ALA A 54 -1.19 11.25 3.16
C ALA A 54 -0.49 12.51 2.66
N GLU A 55 -0.82 13.02 1.46
CA GLU A 55 -0.28 14.28 0.94
C GLU A 55 -0.69 15.47 1.82
N ARG A 56 -1.96 15.53 2.22
CA ARG A 56 -2.44 16.56 3.15
C ARG A 56 -1.69 16.49 4.50
N LEU A 57 -1.56 15.30 5.08
CA LEU A 57 -0.84 15.09 6.35
C LEU A 57 0.63 15.45 6.24
N LEU A 58 1.31 15.06 5.16
CA LEU A 58 2.73 15.39 4.93
C LEU A 58 2.94 16.91 4.82
N ASN A 59 2.02 17.63 4.19
CA ASN A 59 2.05 19.09 4.12
C ASN A 59 1.84 19.72 5.50
N GLU A 60 0.87 19.23 6.28
CA GLU A 60 0.64 19.68 7.67
C GLU A 60 1.87 19.45 8.56
N LEU A 61 2.49 18.28 8.49
CA LEU A 61 3.73 17.94 9.20
C LEU A 61 4.90 18.85 8.80
N THR A 62 5.04 19.13 7.50
CA THR A 62 6.08 20.03 6.98
C THR A 62 5.90 21.44 7.52
N ASN A 63 4.66 21.95 7.51
CA ASN A 63 4.35 23.28 8.01
C ASN A 63 4.59 23.39 9.51
N ALA A 64 4.20 22.37 10.28
CA ALA A 64 4.40 22.32 11.72
C ALA A 64 5.88 22.28 12.12
N LEU A 65 6.70 21.51 11.41
CA LEU A 65 8.16 21.45 11.64
C LEU A 65 8.93 22.68 11.15
N SER A 66 8.30 23.55 10.35
CA SER A 66 8.92 24.80 9.87
C SER A 66 8.66 26.00 10.79
N GLN A 67 7.88 25.82 11.86
CA GLN A 67 7.60 26.89 12.84
C GLN A 67 8.74 26.99 13.87
N GLU A 68 8.94 28.19 14.44
CA GLU A 68 9.90 28.38 15.56
C GLU A 68 9.49 27.61 16.82
N ASN A 69 8.19 27.49 17.09
CA ASN A 69 7.65 26.75 18.22
C ASN A 69 6.91 25.50 17.73
N ILE A 70 7.59 24.36 17.77
CA ILE A 70 7.06 23.08 17.29
C ILE A 70 6.10 22.48 18.33
N ASP A 71 4.85 22.26 17.93
CA ASP A 71 3.89 21.51 18.73
C ASP A 71 4.01 20.01 18.45
N PHE A 72 4.82 19.34 19.28
CA PHE A 72 5.03 17.88 19.18
C PHE A 72 3.76 17.05 19.39
N ARG A 73 2.75 17.56 20.12
CA ARG A 73 1.49 16.82 20.30
C ARG A 73 0.70 16.79 19.01
N ARG A 74 0.69 17.92 18.30
CA ARG A 74 0.05 18.02 16.99
C ARG A 74 0.80 17.20 15.94
N LEU A 75 2.14 17.20 15.97
CA LEU A 75 2.94 16.32 15.11
C LEU A 75 2.62 14.84 15.38
N ASP A 76 2.62 14.39 16.63
CA ASP A 76 2.31 13.00 16.97
C ASP A 76 0.92 12.59 16.47
N ALA A 77 -0.08 13.46 16.60
CA ALA A 77 -1.43 13.20 16.09
C ALA A 77 -1.45 12.98 14.56
N HIS A 78 -0.77 13.84 13.79
CA HIS A 78 -0.68 13.70 12.33
C HIS A 78 0.10 12.44 11.91
N VAL A 79 1.21 12.13 12.59
CA VAL A 79 1.99 10.91 12.34
C VAL A 79 1.19 9.66 12.72
N HIS A 80 0.44 9.69 13.81
CA HIS A 80 -0.41 8.59 14.25
C HIS A 80 -1.52 8.30 13.22
N GLN A 81 -2.14 9.34 12.67
CA GLN A 81 -3.10 9.19 11.58
C GLN A 81 -2.45 8.54 10.35
N LEU A 82 -1.29 9.04 9.93
CA LEU A 82 -0.56 8.48 8.78
C LEU A 82 -0.12 7.03 9.01
N LYS A 83 0.28 6.67 10.23
CA LYS A 83 0.59 5.29 10.63
C LYS A 83 -0.62 4.38 10.48
N GLY A 84 -1.79 4.82 10.93
CA GLY A 84 -3.05 4.06 10.81
C GLY A 84 -3.45 3.86 9.35
N SER A 85 -3.47 4.95 8.57
CA SER A 85 -3.82 4.91 7.14
C SER A 85 -2.85 4.07 6.32
N SER A 86 -1.53 4.14 6.61
CA SER A 86 -0.53 3.30 5.93
C SER A 86 -0.68 1.82 6.31
N SER A 87 -1.03 1.51 7.56
CA SER A 87 -1.34 0.14 7.98
C SER A 87 -2.57 -0.41 7.25
N SER A 88 -3.62 0.39 7.06
CA SER A 88 -4.86 -0.09 6.43
C SER A 88 -4.71 -0.49 4.96
N ILE A 89 -3.72 0.06 4.27
CA ILE A 89 -3.41 -0.29 2.86
C ILE A 89 -2.19 -1.20 2.73
N GLY A 90 -1.59 -1.64 3.84
CA GLY A 90 -0.38 -2.46 3.84
C GLY A 90 0.89 -1.77 3.35
N ALA A 91 0.99 -0.43 3.43
CA ALA A 91 2.19 0.32 3.07
C ALA A 91 3.24 0.26 4.19
N GLN A 92 3.89 -0.90 4.31
CA GLN A 92 4.72 -1.27 5.45
C GLN A 92 5.91 -0.33 5.71
N ARG A 93 6.62 0.14 4.66
CA ARG A 93 7.75 1.07 4.85
C ARG A 93 7.31 2.41 5.42
N ILE A 94 6.20 2.96 4.91
CA ILE A 94 5.62 4.21 5.44
C ILE A 94 5.23 4.01 6.89
N HIS A 95 4.54 2.92 7.20
CA HIS A 95 4.14 2.55 8.56
C HIS A 95 5.34 2.49 9.52
N THR A 96 6.43 1.84 9.09
CA THR A 96 7.65 1.66 9.88
C THR A 96 8.32 2.99 10.19
N VAL A 97 8.47 3.87 9.18
CA VAL A 97 9.05 5.20 9.39
C VAL A 97 8.15 6.05 10.30
N CYS A 98 6.82 5.92 10.21
CA CYS A 98 5.90 6.60 11.12
C CYS A 98 6.10 6.17 12.58
N ILE A 99 6.42 4.90 12.85
CA ILE A 99 6.76 4.45 14.22
C ILE A 99 8.01 5.20 14.72
N SER A 100 9.08 5.24 13.93
CA SER A 100 10.31 5.96 14.29
C SER A 100 10.10 7.47 14.47
N PHE A 101 9.22 8.06 13.67
CA PHE A 101 8.83 9.47 13.79
C PHE A 101 8.10 9.70 15.12
N ARG A 102 7.14 8.86 15.50
CA ARG A 102 6.45 9.00 16.80
C ARG A 102 7.42 8.96 17.97
N ASN A 103 8.40 8.05 17.96
CA ASN A 103 9.43 8.01 19.00
C ASN A 103 10.22 9.33 19.05
N SER A 104 10.56 9.90 17.90
CA SER A 104 11.23 11.22 17.84
C SER A 104 10.35 12.36 18.36
N CYS A 105 9.02 12.27 18.18
CA CYS A 105 8.06 13.23 18.73
C CYS A 105 7.97 13.12 20.26
N GLU A 106 7.95 11.90 20.80
CA GLU A 106 7.93 11.62 22.24
C GLU A 106 9.21 12.11 22.94
N GLU A 107 10.36 11.97 22.28
CA GLU A 107 11.67 12.50 22.72
C GLU A 107 11.83 14.01 22.50
N GLN A 108 10.86 14.67 21.86
CA GLN A 108 10.93 16.08 21.44
C GLN A 108 12.19 16.40 20.61
N ASN A 109 12.64 15.43 19.82
CA ASN A 109 13.84 15.54 19.00
C ASN A 109 13.50 16.14 17.64
N VAL A 110 13.74 17.44 17.47
CA VAL A 110 13.47 18.18 16.22
C VAL A 110 14.25 17.60 15.04
N GLU A 111 15.53 17.31 15.22
CA GLU A 111 16.39 16.75 14.16
C GLU A 111 15.89 15.36 13.73
N GLY A 112 15.52 14.52 14.71
CA GLY A 112 14.90 13.23 14.47
C GLY A 112 13.59 13.35 13.68
N CYS A 113 12.71 14.27 14.08
CA CYS A 113 11.45 14.53 13.39
C CYS A 113 11.65 15.02 11.95
N LEU A 114 12.62 15.92 11.71
CA LEU A 114 12.94 16.40 10.36
C LEU A 114 13.49 15.28 9.48
N LYS A 115 14.38 14.45 10.02
CA LYS A 115 14.92 13.28 9.30
C LYS A 115 13.83 12.27 8.98
N SER A 116 12.96 11.96 9.95
CA SER A 116 11.82 11.07 9.73
C SER A 116 10.84 11.64 8.71
N LEU A 117 10.55 12.95 8.74
CA LEU A 117 9.70 13.58 7.73
C LEU A 117 10.27 13.41 6.30
N GLN A 118 11.57 13.61 6.13
CA GLN A 118 12.22 13.39 4.83
C GLN A 118 12.12 11.92 4.39
N GLN A 119 12.34 10.98 5.32
CA GLN A 119 12.17 9.56 5.05
C GLN A 119 10.73 9.22 4.67
N VAL A 120 9.72 9.68 5.40
CA VAL A 120 8.31 9.42 5.07
C VAL A 120 7.98 9.95 3.68
N LYS A 121 8.42 11.16 3.31
CA LYS A 121 8.20 11.71 1.97
C LYS A 121 8.83 10.86 0.87
N HIS A 122 10.04 10.35 1.11
CA HIS A 122 10.74 9.48 0.17
C HIS A 122 10.01 8.14 0.01
N GLU A 123 9.62 7.50 1.12
CA GLU A 123 8.87 6.25 1.10
C GLU A 123 7.51 6.41 0.45
N TYR A 124 6.78 7.49 0.79
CA TYR A 124 5.50 7.86 0.17
C TYR A 124 5.62 7.96 -1.35
N SER A 125 6.59 8.73 -1.85
CA SER A 125 6.77 8.89 -3.30
C SER A 125 7.13 7.59 -4.00
N THR A 126 7.89 6.72 -3.33
CA THR A 126 8.34 5.44 -3.89
C THR A 126 7.19 4.44 -3.95
N VAL A 127 6.42 4.30 -2.86
CA VAL A 127 5.21 3.45 -2.81
C VAL A 127 4.17 3.93 -3.81
N LYS A 128 3.94 5.24 -3.90
CA LYS A 128 3.02 5.85 -4.88
C LYS A 128 3.36 5.48 -6.31
N SER A 129 4.60 5.70 -6.73
CA SER A 129 5.07 5.36 -8.07
C SER A 129 4.95 3.85 -8.37
N LYS A 130 5.26 3.00 -7.38
CA LYS A 130 5.15 1.53 -7.52
C LYS A 130 3.70 1.06 -7.66
N LEU A 131 2.78 1.58 -6.83
CA LEU A 131 1.36 1.26 -6.91
C LEU A 131 0.68 1.84 -8.15
N GLU A 132 1.03 3.06 -8.57
CA GLU A 132 0.55 3.65 -9.83
C GLU A 132 0.97 2.80 -11.05
N THR A 133 2.22 2.31 -11.05
CA THR A 133 2.72 1.40 -12.08
C THR A 133 1.92 0.09 -12.08
N LEU A 134 1.70 -0.50 -10.90
CA LEU A 134 0.90 -1.72 -10.73
C LEU A 134 -0.52 -1.54 -11.29
N PHE A 135 -1.20 -0.43 -10.96
CA PHE A 135 -2.56 -0.14 -11.42
C PHE A 135 -2.66 0.18 -12.90
N LYS A 136 -1.68 0.90 -13.46
CA LYS A 136 -1.64 1.22 -14.89
C LYS A 136 -1.55 -0.04 -15.75
N VAL A 137 -0.72 -0.99 -15.33
CA VAL A 137 -0.58 -2.27 -16.04
C VAL A 137 -1.82 -3.14 -15.84
N ARG A 138 -2.47 -3.11 -14.66
CA ARG A 138 -3.73 -3.81 -14.40
C ARG A 138 -4.90 -3.30 -15.24
N ARG A 139 -4.99 -1.99 -15.50
CA ARG A 139 -6.02 -1.39 -16.39
C ARG A 139 -5.78 -1.63 -17.88
N SER A 140 -4.54 -1.92 -18.27
CA SER A 140 -4.16 -2.13 -19.68
C SER A 140 -4.17 -3.60 -20.11
N GLY A 141 -4.36 -4.54 -19.16
CA GLY A 141 -4.41 -5.98 -19.43
C GLY A 141 -5.84 -6.53 -19.56
N PRO A 142 -6.07 -7.60 -20.35
CA PRO A 142 -7.38 -8.24 -20.43
C PRO A 142 -7.82 -8.80 -19.07
N PHE A 143 -9.15 -8.93 -18.87
CA PHE A 143 -9.84 -9.33 -17.63
C PHE A 143 -9.22 -10.54 -16.89
N LEU A 144 -8.53 -11.46 -17.59
CA LEU A 144 -7.79 -12.59 -17.01
C LEU A 144 -6.64 -12.20 -16.06
N VAL A 145 -6.01 -11.03 -16.23
CA VAL A 145 -4.96 -10.54 -15.31
C VAL A 145 -5.55 -10.20 -13.93
N ARG A 146 -6.84 -9.77 -13.88
CA ARG A 146 -7.53 -9.48 -12.61
C ARG A 146 -7.76 -10.74 -11.78
N VAL A 147 -8.02 -11.88 -12.42
CA VAL A 147 -8.35 -13.17 -11.78
C VAL A 147 -7.09 -13.91 -11.28
N LEU A 148 -5.94 -13.73 -11.93
CA LEU A 148 -4.71 -14.44 -11.57
C LEU A 148 -4.06 -13.90 -10.28
N ILE A 149 -4.12 -12.59 -9.99
CA ILE A 149 -3.60 -12.07 -8.71
C ILE A 149 -4.41 -12.62 -7.51
N CYS A 150 -5.73 -12.81 -7.65
CA CYS A 150 -6.50 -13.55 -6.65
C CYS A 150 -6.09 -15.03 -6.53
N ASN A 151 -5.67 -15.68 -7.63
CA ASN A 151 -5.19 -17.07 -7.58
C ASN A 151 -3.76 -17.21 -7.01
N ILE A 152 -3.01 -16.11 -6.89
CA ILE A 152 -1.64 -16.10 -6.35
C ILE A 152 -1.62 -16.17 -4.82
N GLU A 153 -2.70 -15.79 -4.13
CA GLU A 153 -2.83 -15.98 -2.67
C GLU A 153 -2.80 -17.46 -2.26
N MET A 154 -3.10 -18.38 -3.19
CA MET A 154 -3.11 -19.82 -2.93
C MET A 154 -1.73 -20.50 -3.04
N THR A 155 -0.68 -19.83 -3.55
CA THR A 155 0.62 -20.49 -3.79
C THR A 155 1.74 -20.11 -2.82
N TYR A 156 1.57 -19.03 -2.03
CA TYR A 156 2.57 -18.59 -1.03
C TYR A 156 2.16 -18.80 0.43
N GLY A 157 1.09 -19.56 0.69
CA GLY A 157 0.65 -19.93 2.04
C GLY A 157 0.20 -21.39 2.14
N GLU A 158 1.15 -22.31 2.30
CA GLU A 158 0.82 -23.62 2.89
C GLU A 158 0.56 -23.42 4.40
N THR A 159 -0.71 -23.26 4.79
CA THR A 159 -1.33 -23.95 5.95
C THR A 159 -2.82 -23.61 6.03
N ASP A 160 -3.63 -24.54 5.51
CA ASP A 160 -4.95 -24.95 6.02
C ASP A 160 -5.88 -23.85 6.61
N PHE A 161 -6.56 -23.10 5.75
CA PHE A 161 -7.85 -22.49 6.11
C PHE A 161 -8.85 -22.70 4.97
N GLY A 162 -9.93 -23.40 5.30
CA GLY A 162 -10.86 -24.01 4.34
C GLY A 162 -11.52 -23.04 3.37
N CYS A 163 -11.12 -23.14 2.11
CA CYS A 163 -11.90 -22.66 0.96
C CYS A 163 -13.08 -23.62 0.71
N ARG A 164 -14.15 -23.53 1.51
CA ARG A 164 -15.47 -24.01 1.10
C ARG A 164 -16.22 -22.82 0.50
N GLY A 165 -16.25 -22.74 -0.83
CA GLY A 165 -17.26 -21.95 -1.54
C GLY A 165 -16.76 -20.93 -2.54
N VAL A 166 -15.91 -21.32 -3.50
CA VAL A 166 -16.00 -20.75 -4.85
C VAL A 166 -16.19 -21.91 -5.81
N SER A 167 -17.46 -22.22 -6.05
CA SER A 167 -17.83 -23.13 -7.13
C SER A 167 -17.34 -22.52 -8.44
N VAL A 168 -16.32 -23.12 -9.03
CA VAL A 168 -16.06 -23.00 -10.47
C VAL A 168 -17.23 -23.70 -11.16
N LEU A 169 -18.34 -22.99 -11.34
CA LEU A 169 -19.50 -23.51 -12.06
C LEU A 169 -20.09 -22.41 -12.94
N GLY A 170 -19.81 -22.59 -14.24
CA GLY A 170 -20.57 -22.04 -15.36
C GLY A 170 -20.08 -20.67 -15.83
N SER A 171 -19.93 -20.40 -17.12
CA SER A 171 -20.05 -21.17 -18.35
C SER A 171 -19.50 -20.26 -19.45
N VAL A 172 -18.79 -20.80 -20.43
CA VAL A 172 -19.03 -20.36 -21.82
C VAL A 172 -19.06 -21.60 -22.70
N ILE A 173 -20.16 -21.66 -23.44
CA ILE A 173 -20.60 -22.64 -24.45
C ILE A 173 -19.59 -22.74 -25.59
#